data_AF-A0A1V4SHL6-F1
#
_entry.id   AF-A0A1V4SHL6-F1
#
_cell.length_a   1.000
_cell.length_b   1.000
_cell.length_c   1.000
_cell.angle_alpha   90.00
_cell.angle_beta   90.00
_cell.angle_gamma   90.00
#
_symmetry.space_group_name_H-M   'P 1'
#
loop_
_entity.id
_entity.type
_entity.pdbx_description
1 polymer ?
#
loop_
_entity_poly.entity_id
_entity_poly.type
_entity_poly.pdbx_seq_one_letter_code
_entity_poly.pdbx_strand_id
1 'polypeptide(L)'
;MLIRIDNKKLPNANSNPTLHNYNNLKCKHINYLSLFHKLDPKAVICSNSEIQFLITTLYCYNENSLRIQYTPPAHLNNLEILTLPTVQALTSIFRDVTVLTDSERILQFYLKGLTDECEEVFSSLWNTLAIDKSIKNCFRGRNSLDLISPMNAPITYELTGDSNPLDMIKISSDIISNSFLSFLLTQCIRNNSLLIMPIKGWQADEIENCEYLNMLPHIFKNVWFCGFGDKWVSDSIIVYQPFQNIISQFTHLYRSGSNNIE
;
A
#
# COMPACT_ATOMS: atom_id res chain seq x y z
N MET A 1 -11.80 0.56 -18.31
CA MET A 1 -11.50 -0.42 -19.40
C MET A 1 -10.12 -1.00 -19.15
N LEU A 2 -9.96 -2.32 -19.19
CA LEU A 2 -8.67 -2.99 -19.07
C LEU A 2 -8.05 -3.26 -20.44
N ILE A 3 -6.81 -2.83 -20.61
CA ILE A 3 -6.01 -3.08 -21.80
C ILE A 3 -4.92 -4.07 -21.44
N ARG A 4 -4.91 -5.24 -22.09
CA ARG A 4 -3.81 -6.20 -21.96
C ARG A 4 -2.54 -5.62 -22.54
N ILE A 5 -1.43 -5.70 -21.80
CA ILE A 5 -0.13 -5.24 -22.28
C ILE A 5 0.87 -6.37 -22.13
N ASP A 6 1.22 -6.97 -23.26
CA ASP A 6 2.31 -7.93 -23.31
C ASP A 6 3.65 -7.16 -23.31
N ASN A 7 4.56 -7.51 -22.40
CA ASN A 7 5.93 -6.99 -22.35
C ASN A 7 6.06 -5.46 -22.15
N LYS A 8 5.14 -4.81 -21.40
CA LYS A 8 5.39 -3.41 -20.96
C LYS A 8 6.61 -3.38 -20.05
N LYS A 9 7.63 -2.62 -20.42
CA LYS A 9 8.65 -2.22 -19.45
C LYS A 9 7.98 -1.30 -18.42
N LEU A 10 7.71 -1.84 -17.24
CA LEU A 10 7.24 -1.05 -16.10
C LEU A 10 8.25 0.08 -15.82
N PRO A 11 7.80 1.26 -15.33
CA PRO A 11 8.71 2.30 -14.86
C PRO A 11 9.69 1.68 -13.85
N ASN A 12 11.00 1.89 -14.07
CA ASN A 12 12.17 1.27 -13.39
C ASN A 12 12.75 -0.03 -13.98
N ALA A 13 12.24 -0.61 -15.07
CA ALA A 13 12.93 -1.76 -15.68
C ALA A 13 14.28 -1.41 -16.35
N ASN A 14 14.57 -0.12 -16.53
CA ASN A 14 15.70 0.39 -17.34
C ASN A 14 16.55 1.46 -16.64
N SER A 15 16.32 1.79 -15.36
CA SER A 15 17.43 2.35 -14.61
C SER A 15 18.37 1.16 -14.36
N ASN A 16 19.47 1.09 -15.11
CA ASN A 16 20.72 0.68 -14.45
C ASN A 16 20.66 1.37 -13.09
N PRO A 17 20.71 0.65 -11.95
CA PRO A 17 20.68 1.28 -10.66
C PRO A 17 21.68 2.41 -10.78
N THR A 18 21.21 3.66 -10.81
CA THR A 18 22.12 4.78 -10.75
C THR A 18 22.89 4.46 -9.51
N LEU A 19 24.20 4.30 -9.64
CA LEU A 19 25.09 3.96 -8.56
C LEU A 19 25.16 5.19 -7.63
N HIS A 20 24.02 5.71 -7.20
CA HIS A 20 23.91 6.45 -5.97
C HIS A 20 24.44 5.52 -4.92
N ASN A 21 25.52 5.96 -4.27
CA ASN A 21 26.23 5.26 -3.21
C ASN A 21 25.26 4.57 -2.23
N TYR A 22 24.90 3.32 -2.53
CA TYR A 22 24.17 2.44 -1.61
C TYR A 22 25.06 1.99 -0.43
N ASN A 23 26.29 2.49 -0.36
CA ASN A 23 27.27 2.20 0.69
C ASN A 23 26.74 2.46 2.11
N ASN A 24 25.67 3.25 2.25
CA ASN A 24 25.08 3.59 3.55
C ASN A 24 23.69 2.98 3.81
N LEU A 25 23.11 2.19 2.89
CA LEU A 25 21.86 1.49 3.18
C LEU A 25 22.09 0.39 4.22
N LYS A 26 21.34 0.45 5.31
CA LYS A 26 21.35 -0.58 6.35
C LYS A 26 19.93 -1.07 6.56
N CYS A 27 19.78 -2.39 6.57
CA CYS A 27 18.55 -3.07 6.94
C CYS A 27 18.75 -3.65 8.33
N LYS A 28 17.94 -3.24 9.30
CA LYS A 28 18.07 -3.68 10.69
C LYS A 28 16.74 -4.18 11.20
N HIS A 29 16.74 -5.38 11.79
CA HIS A 29 15.64 -5.81 12.64
C HIS A 29 15.61 -4.92 13.87
N ILE A 30 14.45 -4.38 14.23
CA ILE A 30 14.37 -3.38 15.29
C ILE A 30 13.74 -3.98 16.53
N ASN A 31 14.60 -4.25 17.53
CA ASN A 31 14.14 -4.64 18.85
C ASN A 31 13.79 -3.44 19.73
N TYR A 32 14.32 -2.22 19.49
CA TYR A 32 14.04 -1.08 20.40
C TYR A 32 12.59 -0.58 20.33
N LEU A 33 11.84 -0.86 19.26
CA LEU A 33 10.40 -0.61 19.21
C LEU A 33 9.62 -1.50 20.19
N SER A 34 10.23 -2.55 20.75
CA SER A 34 9.65 -3.34 21.84
C SER A 34 9.70 -2.61 23.20
N LEU A 35 10.35 -1.43 23.27
CA LEU A 35 10.38 -0.60 24.47
C LEU A 35 9.10 0.23 24.64
N PHE A 36 8.30 0.38 23.58
CA PHE A 36 6.99 1.02 23.70
C PHE A 36 6.02 0.06 24.39
N HIS A 37 5.16 0.62 25.25
CA HIS A 37 4.10 -0.17 25.88
C HIS A 37 3.25 -0.83 24.80
N LYS A 38 3.00 -2.12 24.99
CA LYS A 38 2.12 -2.89 24.11
C LYS A 38 0.76 -2.19 24.07
N LEU A 39 0.37 -1.77 22.88
CA LEU A 39 -0.90 -1.08 22.66
C LEU A 39 -2.01 -2.11 22.46
N ASP A 40 -3.22 -1.81 22.96
CA ASP A 40 -4.40 -2.64 22.73
C ASP A 40 -4.67 -2.75 21.22
N PRO A 41 -4.55 -3.95 20.61
CA PRO A 41 -4.75 -4.12 19.17
C PRO A 41 -6.12 -3.63 18.72
N LYS A 42 -7.17 -3.80 19.53
CA LYS A 42 -8.53 -3.37 19.15
C LYS A 42 -8.60 -1.86 19.02
N ALA A 43 -8.10 -1.12 20.00
CA ALA A 43 -8.07 0.33 19.99
C ALA A 43 -7.27 0.86 18.79
N VAL A 44 -6.10 0.26 18.50
CA VAL A 44 -5.26 0.67 17.37
C VAL A 44 -5.94 0.40 16.02
N ILE A 45 -6.49 -0.81 15.83
CA ILE A 45 -7.19 -1.18 14.59
C ILE A 45 -8.36 -0.22 14.34
N CYS A 46 -9.18 0.06 15.36
CA CYS A 46 -10.35 0.92 15.19
C CYS A 46 -10.02 2.41 14.98
N SER A 47 -8.85 2.88 15.40
CA SER A 47 -8.47 4.31 15.35
C SER A 47 -7.56 4.68 14.18
N ASN A 48 -7.04 3.71 13.43
CA ASN A 48 -6.02 3.96 12.41
C ASN A 48 -6.28 3.16 11.12
N SER A 49 -6.76 3.85 10.08
CA SER A 49 -7.08 3.26 8.78
C SER A 49 -5.85 2.73 8.02
N GLU A 50 -4.67 3.37 8.18
CA GLU A 50 -3.42 2.84 7.60
C GLU A 50 -3.11 1.46 8.22
N ILE A 51 -3.25 1.33 9.54
CA ILE A 51 -3.06 0.05 10.23
C ILE A 51 -4.09 -0.98 9.78
N GLN A 52 -5.38 -0.63 9.67
CA GLN A 52 -6.39 -1.56 9.17
C GLN A 52 -5.99 -2.15 7.82
N PHE A 53 -5.51 -1.31 6.90
CA PHE A 53 -5.07 -1.73 5.58
C PHE A 53 -3.87 -2.68 5.64
N LEU A 54 -2.83 -2.32 6.40
CA LEU A 54 -1.61 -3.11 6.56
C LEU A 54 -1.93 -4.49 7.15
N ILE A 55 -2.78 -4.53 8.20
CA ILE A 55 -3.22 -5.79 8.82
C ILE A 55 -4.05 -6.61 7.84
N THR A 56 -4.99 -6.00 7.14
CA THR A 56 -5.86 -6.70 6.17
C THR A 56 -5.04 -7.42 5.12
N THR A 57 -4.00 -6.77 4.60
CA THR A 57 -3.13 -7.34 3.57
C THR A 57 -2.49 -8.65 4.03
N LEU A 58 -1.93 -8.67 5.24
CA LEU A 58 -1.29 -9.88 5.80
C LEU A 58 -2.30 -10.91 6.29
N TYR A 59 -3.46 -10.48 6.81
CA TYR A 59 -4.53 -11.36 7.27
C TYR A 59 -5.14 -12.16 6.11
N CYS A 60 -5.42 -11.49 4.99
CA CYS A 60 -6.07 -12.12 3.85
C CYS A 60 -5.12 -13.03 3.07
N TYR A 61 -3.86 -12.61 2.87
CA TYR A 61 -2.90 -13.30 2.02
C TYR A 61 -1.79 -13.99 2.82
N ASN A 62 -2.15 -14.67 3.92
CA ASN A 62 -1.29 -15.29 4.94
C ASN A 62 -0.12 -16.16 4.41
N GLU A 63 0.84 -15.53 3.75
CA GLU A 63 1.99 -16.09 3.07
C GLU A 63 3.23 -15.75 3.88
N ASN A 64 4.01 -16.77 4.25
CA ASN A 64 5.23 -16.58 5.02
C ASN A 64 6.28 -15.71 4.30
N SER A 65 6.20 -15.59 2.98
CA SER A 65 7.08 -14.75 2.16
C SER A 65 6.58 -13.31 2.02
N LEU A 66 5.31 -13.04 2.31
CA LEU A 66 4.74 -11.73 2.07
C LEU A 66 5.30 -10.71 3.06
N ARG A 67 5.84 -9.63 2.50
CA ARG A 67 6.31 -8.45 3.22
C ARG A 67 5.58 -7.25 2.65
N ILE A 68 5.02 -6.44 3.54
CA ILE A 68 4.39 -5.18 3.18
C ILE A 68 5.32 -4.04 3.56
N GLN A 69 5.35 -3.02 2.70
CA GLN A 69 6.14 -1.81 2.93
C GLN A 69 5.25 -0.74 3.55
N TYR A 70 5.74 -0.09 4.60
CA TYR A 70 5.19 1.14 5.13
C TYR A 70 6.24 2.25 5.04
N THR A 71 5.89 3.34 4.37
CA THR A 71 6.75 4.52 4.26
C THR A 71 6.21 5.63 5.15
N PRO A 72 6.96 6.08 6.18
CA PRO A 72 6.55 7.20 7.02
C PRO A 72 6.61 8.53 6.24
N PRO A 73 6.00 9.60 6.76
CA PRO A 73 6.12 10.94 6.17
C PRO A 73 7.59 11.37 6.03
N ALA A 74 7.98 11.77 4.83
CA ALA A 74 9.38 12.04 4.51
C ALA A 74 9.96 13.31 5.16
N HIS A 75 9.11 14.25 5.61
CA HIS A 75 9.56 15.51 6.22
C HIS A 75 9.96 15.38 7.69
N LEU A 76 9.71 14.21 8.30
CA LEU A 76 9.98 13.97 9.70
C LEU A 76 11.41 13.45 9.90
N ASN A 77 12.03 13.90 10.98
CA ASN A 77 13.27 13.32 11.47
C ASN A 77 12.99 11.97 12.18
N ASN A 78 14.05 11.22 12.51
CA ASN A 78 13.88 9.89 13.10
C ASN A 78 13.10 9.88 14.41
N LEU A 79 13.31 10.86 15.29
CA LEU A 79 12.59 10.93 16.56
C LEU A 79 11.10 11.14 16.31
N GLU A 80 10.77 12.09 15.43
CA GLU A 80 9.39 12.35 15.02
C GLU A 80 8.74 11.10 14.41
N ILE A 81 9.44 10.39 13.50
CA ILE A 81 8.97 9.13 12.92
C ILE A 81 8.67 8.10 14.01
N LEU A 82 9.60 7.90 14.94
CA LEU A 82 9.46 6.93 16.03
C LEU A 82 8.36 7.30 17.03
N THR A 83 7.94 8.57 17.08
CA THR A 83 6.81 9.02 17.89
C THR A 83 5.45 8.98 17.18
N LEU A 84 5.41 8.63 15.88
CA LEU A 84 4.14 8.50 15.18
C LEU A 84 3.31 7.37 15.78
N PRO A 85 2.00 7.58 16.05
CA PRO A 85 1.13 6.52 16.57
C PRO A 85 1.13 5.25 15.71
N THR A 86 1.14 5.41 14.38
CA THR A 86 1.25 4.28 13.45
C THR A 86 2.54 3.49 13.65
N VAL A 87 3.68 4.17 13.84
CA VAL A 87 5.00 3.54 13.99
C VAL A 87 5.13 2.86 15.35
N GLN A 88 4.66 3.51 16.41
CA GLN A 88 4.65 2.94 17.77
C GLN A 88 3.79 1.67 17.86
N ALA A 89 2.74 1.58 17.04
CA ALA A 89 1.88 0.41 16.99
C ALA A 89 2.48 -0.81 16.28
N LEU A 90 3.47 -0.62 15.39
CA LEU A 90 3.93 -1.68 14.48
C LEU A 90 4.36 -2.95 15.23
N THR A 91 5.15 -2.82 16.30
CA THR A 91 5.64 -3.98 17.06
C THR A 91 4.57 -4.66 17.93
N SER A 92 3.45 -4.00 18.20
CA SER A 92 2.31 -4.64 18.87
C SER A 92 1.48 -5.48 17.89
N ILE A 93 1.56 -5.16 16.60
CA ILE A 93 0.72 -5.73 15.53
C ILE A 93 1.46 -6.81 14.75
N PHE A 94 2.70 -6.56 14.37
CA PHE A 94 3.45 -7.38 13.42
C PHE A 94 4.51 -8.22 14.15
N ARG A 95 4.68 -9.48 13.73
CA ARG A 95 5.70 -10.37 14.31
C ARG A 95 7.12 -9.93 13.95
N ASP A 96 7.32 -9.55 12.69
CA ASP A 96 8.60 -9.10 12.16
C ASP A 96 8.48 -7.64 11.69
N VAL A 97 9.25 -6.74 12.32
CA VAL A 97 9.36 -5.33 11.92
C VAL A 97 10.83 -5.02 11.62
N THR A 98 11.12 -4.81 10.35
CA THR A 98 12.45 -4.48 9.86
C THR A 98 12.47 -3.06 9.32
N VAL A 99 13.51 -2.29 9.62
CA VAL A 99 13.63 -0.93 9.12
C VAL A 99 14.76 -0.81 8.13
N LEU A 100 14.46 -0.14 7.03
CA LEU A 100 15.43 0.32 6.07
C LEU A 100 15.86 1.74 6.43
N THR A 101 17.15 1.93 6.61
CA THR A 101 17.76 3.25 6.86
C THR A 101 18.76 3.58 5.77
N ASP A 102 18.83 4.85 5.40
CA ASP A 102 19.97 5.41 4.66
C ASP A 102 20.81 6.26 5.61
N SER A 103 22.03 5.82 5.87
CA SER A 103 22.91 6.38 6.90
C SER A 103 22.25 6.27 8.29
N GLU A 104 21.68 7.36 8.79
CA GLU A 104 20.90 7.35 10.03
C GLU A 104 19.40 7.55 9.77
N ARG A 105 18.98 7.98 8.59
CA ARG A 105 17.58 8.33 8.30
C ARG A 105 16.72 7.10 8.09
N ILE A 106 15.60 7.02 8.80
CA ILE A 106 14.57 6.01 8.55
C ILE A 106 13.91 6.28 7.20
N LEU A 107 13.99 5.30 6.29
CA LEU A 107 13.33 5.37 5.00
C LEU A 107 11.98 4.66 5.02
N GLN A 108 11.97 3.41 5.47
CA GLN A 108 10.83 2.51 5.32
C GLN A 108 10.82 1.43 6.41
N PHE A 109 9.64 0.89 6.66
CA PHE A 109 9.42 -0.29 7.49
C PHE A 109 8.94 -1.44 6.59
N TYR A 110 9.54 -2.62 6.76
CA TYR A 110 9.04 -3.87 6.20
C TYR A 110 8.38 -4.67 7.32
N LEU A 111 7.13 -5.02 7.09
CA LEU A 111 6.28 -5.69 8.08
C LEU A 111 5.93 -7.08 7.56
N LYS A 112 5.97 -8.06 8.45
CA LYS A 112 5.63 -9.45 8.12
C LYS A 112 5.00 -10.16 9.32
N GLY A 113 3.97 -10.94 9.01
CA GLY A 113 3.19 -11.71 9.97
C GLY A 113 2.41 -10.83 10.96
N LEU A 114 1.26 -11.31 11.41
CA LEU A 114 0.50 -10.68 12.49
C LEU A 114 0.80 -11.41 13.80
N THR A 115 0.86 -10.69 14.92
CA THR A 115 0.89 -11.31 16.25
C THR A 115 -0.41 -12.10 16.47
N ASP A 116 -0.36 -13.17 17.27
CA ASP A 116 -1.53 -14.05 17.47
C ASP A 116 -2.73 -13.25 18.03
N GLU A 117 -2.47 -12.38 19.00
CA GLU A 117 -3.49 -11.50 19.57
C GLU A 117 -4.08 -10.54 18.54
N CYS A 118 -3.25 -9.95 17.67
CA CYS A 118 -3.74 -9.07 16.62
C CYS A 118 -4.59 -9.83 15.59
N GLU A 119 -4.17 -11.04 15.22
CA GLU A 119 -4.91 -11.91 14.30
C GLU A 119 -6.29 -12.28 14.87
N GLU A 120 -6.35 -12.66 16.15
CA GLU A 120 -7.61 -12.98 16.85
C GLU A 120 -8.55 -11.78 16.90
N VAL A 121 -8.05 -10.62 17.34
CA VAL A 121 -8.85 -9.38 17.40
C VAL A 121 -9.32 -8.96 16.02
N PHE A 122 -8.44 -8.98 15.03
CA PHE A 122 -8.77 -8.58 13.67
C PHE A 122 -9.79 -9.52 13.02
N SER A 123 -9.68 -10.84 13.24
CA SER A 123 -10.68 -11.82 12.79
C SER A 123 -12.08 -11.52 13.35
N SER A 124 -12.16 -11.17 14.64
CA SER A 124 -13.41 -10.73 15.25
C SER A 124 -13.96 -9.46 14.59
N LEU A 125 -13.11 -8.44 14.42
CA LEU A 125 -13.51 -7.16 13.82
C LEU A 125 -13.90 -7.30 12.33
N TRP A 126 -13.21 -8.15 11.56
CA TRP A 126 -13.50 -8.43 10.16
C TRP A 126 -14.92 -8.92 9.94
N ASN A 127 -15.42 -9.76 10.84
CA ASN A 127 -16.78 -10.30 10.79
C ASN A 127 -17.84 -9.31 11.30
N THR A 128 -17.42 -8.17 11.83
CA THR A 128 -18.30 -7.05 12.21
C THR A 128 -18.23 -5.90 11.19
N LEU A 129 -19.02 -4.84 11.40
CA LEU A 129 -18.97 -3.61 10.61
C LEU A 129 -17.87 -2.63 11.08
N ALA A 130 -16.85 -3.13 11.81
CA ALA A 130 -15.80 -2.30 12.39
C ALA A 130 -14.60 -2.04 11.44
N ILE A 131 -14.42 -2.87 10.41
CA ILE A 131 -13.41 -2.66 9.37
C ILE A 131 -14.03 -1.88 8.21
N ASP A 132 -13.29 -0.89 7.71
CA ASP A 132 -13.74 -0.05 6.60
C ASP A 132 -14.22 -0.89 5.40
N LYS A 133 -15.41 -0.54 4.88
CA LYS A 133 -16.06 -1.27 3.79
C LYS A 133 -15.21 -1.25 2.51
N SER A 134 -14.50 -0.17 2.21
CA SER A 134 -13.61 -0.07 1.05
C SER A 134 -12.46 -1.09 1.14
N ILE A 135 -11.90 -1.30 2.33
CA ILE A 135 -10.88 -2.32 2.58
C ILE A 135 -11.49 -3.71 2.39
N LYS A 136 -12.62 -4.02 3.03
CA LYS A 136 -13.28 -5.32 2.90
C LYS A 136 -13.66 -5.67 1.45
N ASN A 137 -14.01 -4.66 0.66
CA ASN A 137 -14.40 -4.85 -0.73
C ASN A 137 -13.20 -5.08 -1.66
N CYS A 138 -12.04 -4.50 -1.36
CA CYS A 138 -10.82 -4.68 -2.17
C CYS A 138 -10.04 -5.96 -1.84
N PHE A 139 -10.15 -6.46 -0.61
CA PHE A 139 -9.43 -7.67 -0.15
C PHE A 139 -10.39 -8.85 -0.02
N ARG A 140 -10.09 -9.95 -0.73
CA ARG A 140 -10.82 -11.21 -0.57
C ARG A 140 -10.50 -11.77 0.81
N GLY A 141 -11.50 -12.30 1.53
CA GLY A 141 -11.32 -12.80 2.90
C GLY A 141 -10.22 -13.88 3.02
N ARG A 142 -9.80 -14.18 4.25
CA ARG A 142 -8.75 -15.17 4.52
C ARG A 142 -9.03 -16.52 3.83
N ASN A 143 -8.00 -17.14 3.26
CA ASN A 143 -8.04 -18.44 2.58
C ASN A 143 -8.97 -18.52 1.35
N SER A 144 -9.37 -17.37 0.79
CA SER A 144 -10.21 -17.34 -0.41
C SER A 144 -9.43 -17.63 -1.71
N LEU A 145 -8.11 -17.71 -1.64
CA LEU A 145 -7.24 -17.81 -2.80
C LEU A 145 -6.39 -19.07 -2.74
N ASP A 146 -6.59 -19.95 -3.72
CA ASP A 146 -5.60 -20.97 -4.04
C ASP A 146 -4.40 -20.27 -4.66
N LEU A 147 -3.26 -20.37 -3.98
CA LEU A 147 -2.00 -19.79 -4.45
C LEU A 147 -1.56 -20.50 -5.72
N ILE A 148 -1.83 -19.89 -6.87
CA ILE A 148 -1.27 -20.35 -8.13
C ILE A 148 0.23 -20.02 -8.09
N SER A 149 1.06 -21.05 -7.92
CA SER A 149 2.49 -20.92 -8.08
C SER A 149 2.78 -20.50 -9.54
N PRO A 150 3.53 -19.41 -9.77
CA PRO A 150 3.74 -18.92 -11.12
C PRO A 150 4.70 -19.84 -11.87
N MET A 151 4.14 -20.76 -12.67
CA MET A 151 4.91 -21.49 -13.69
C MET A 151 5.13 -20.63 -14.95
N ASN A 152 4.27 -19.62 -15.17
CA ASN A 152 4.29 -18.75 -16.34
C ASN A 152 4.70 -17.32 -15.97
N ALA A 153 5.19 -16.56 -16.95
CA ALA A 153 5.48 -15.14 -16.79
C ALA A 153 4.19 -14.34 -16.46
N PRO A 154 4.28 -13.26 -15.67
CA PRO A 154 3.12 -12.44 -15.35
C PRO A 154 2.59 -11.75 -16.61
N ILE A 155 1.26 -11.69 -16.72
CA ILE A 155 0.54 -10.87 -17.70
C ILE A 155 0.09 -9.59 -17.00
N THR A 156 0.33 -8.45 -17.62
CA THR A 156 -0.04 -7.13 -17.11
C THR A 156 -1.25 -6.57 -17.85
N TYR A 157 -2.21 -6.04 -17.10
CA TYR A 157 -3.31 -5.24 -17.62
C TYR A 157 -3.18 -3.79 -17.14
N GLU A 158 -3.46 -2.82 -18.00
CA GLU A 158 -3.61 -1.41 -17.64
C GLU A 158 -5.08 -1.07 -17.50
N LEU A 159 -5.44 -0.51 -16.35
CA LEU A 159 -6.78 0.03 -16.14
C LEU A 159 -6.78 1.49 -16.61
N THR A 160 -7.54 1.75 -17.67
CA THR A 160 -7.74 3.10 -18.20
C THR A 160 -9.07 3.66 -17.72
N GLY A 161 -9.03 4.92 -17.31
CA GLY A 161 -10.22 5.69 -16.98
C GLY A 161 -11.09 5.94 -18.22
N ASP A 162 -12.35 6.28 -17.98
CA ASP A 162 -13.18 6.82 -19.03
C ASP A 162 -12.76 8.27 -19.38
N SER A 163 -13.21 8.77 -20.52
CA SER A 163 -12.91 10.14 -20.97
C SER A 163 -13.77 11.20 -20.25
N ASN A 164 -14.41 10.85 -19.12
CA ASN A 164 -15.32 11.76 -18.44
C ASN A 164 -14.55 12.87 -17.71
N PRO A 165 -15.09 14.09 -17.69
CA PRO A 165 -14.46 15.19 -16.97
C PRO A 165 -14.37 14.87 -15.46
N LEU A 166 -13.17 15.05 -14.91
CA LEU A 166 -12.85 14.80 -13.51
C LEU A 166 -13.47 15.89 -12.61
N ASP A 167 -14.45 15.52 -11.77
CA ASP A 167 -14.89 16.37 -10.67
C ASP A 167 -13.91 16.24 -9.49
N MET A 168 -13.04 17.24 -9.36
CA MET A 168 -11.97 17.26 -8.37
C MET A 168 -12.47 17.28 -6.92
N ILE A 169 -13.59 17.95 -6.65
CA ILE A 169 -14.15 18.03 -5.30
C ILE A 169 -14.69 16.67 -4.91
N LYS A 170 -15.43 16.04 -5.83
CA LYS A 170 -15.96 14.69 -5.63
C LYS A 170 -14.82 13.69 -5.39
N ILE A 171 -13.81 13.66 -6.26
CA ILE A 171 -12.68 12.72 -6.12
C ILE A 171 -11.97 12.92 -4.77
N SER A 172 -11.76 14.16 -4.33
CA SER A 172 -11.11 14.44 -3.05
C SER A 172 -11.95 13.93 -1.87
N SER A 173 -13.27 14.15 -1.92
CA SER A 173 -14.20 13.60 -0.92
C SER A 173 -14.20 12.07 -0.90
N ASP A 174 -14.17 11.45 -2.08
CA ASP A 174 -14.15 10.00 -2.22
C ASP A 174 -12.84 9.41 -1.66
N ILE A 175 -11.69 10.07 -1.89
CA ILE A 175 -10.41 9.66 -1.28
C ILE A 175 -10.47 9.76 0.25
N ILE A 176 -10.98 10.87 0.81
CA ILE A 176 -11.03 11.08 2.27
C ILE A 176 -11.93 10.07 2.97
N SER A 177 -13.07 9.75 2.35
CA SER A 177 -14.05 8.81 2.88
C SER A 177 -13.70 7.33 2.65
N ASN A 178 -12.61 7.05 1.94
CA ASN A 178 -12.23 5.72 1.53
C ASN A 178 -10.81 5.37 2.02
N SER A 179 -10.74 4.52 3.03
CA SER A 179 -9.46 4.10 3.62
C SER A 179 -8.53 3.41 2.61
N PHE A 180 -9.07 2.65 1.65
CA PHE A 180 -8.27 2.01 0.59
C PHE A 180 -7.61 3.04 -0.34
N LEU A 181 -8.39 4.00 -0.88
CA LEU A 181 -7.87 5.04 -1.77
C LEU A 181 -6.91 6.00 -1.05
N SER A 182 -7.26 6.40 0.17
CA SER A 182 -6.43 7.25 1.02
C SER A 182 -5.06 6.60 1.28
N PHE A 183 -5.03 5.31 1.61
CA PHE A 183 -3.78 4.58 1.82
C PHE A 183 -2.94 4.52 0.54
N LEU A 184 -3.54 4.14 -0.60
CA LEU A 184 -2.84 4.06 -1.88
C LEU A 184 -2.20 5.39 -2.27
N LEU A 185 -2.97 6.49 -2.20
CA LEU A 185 -2.48 7.81 -2.55
C LEU A 185 -1.33 8.22 -1.63
N THR A 186 -1.52 8.07 -0.32
CA THR A 186 -0.55 8.45 0.70
C THR A 186 0.76 7.69 0.55
N GLN A 187 0.70 6.36 0.47
CA GLN A 187 1.91 5.53 0.35
C GLN A 187 2.59 5.71 -1.01
N CYS A 188 1.82 5.90 -2.09
CA CYS A 188 2.37 6.22 -3.40
C CYS A 188 3.15 7.54 -3.38
N ILE A 189 2.57 8.63 -2.83
CA ILE A 189 3.27 9.92 -2.67
C ILE A 189 4.55 9.76 -1.85
N ARG A 190 4.46 9.08 -0.70
CA ARG A 190 5.60 8.87 0.21
C ARG A 190 6.71 8.02 -0.43
N ASN A 191 6.36 7.10 -1.33
CA ASN A 191 7.28 6.20 -2.03
C ASN A 191 7.63 6.68 -3.46
N ASN A 192 7.96 7.96 -3.62
CA ASN A 192 8.39 8.56 -4.89
C ASN A 192 7.38 8.35 -6.04
N SER A 193 6.10 8.48 -5.74
CA SER A 193 4.99 8.35 -6.70
C SER A 193 4.86 6.97 -7.34
N LEU A 194 5.37 5.91 -6.69
CA LEU A 194 5.19 4.52 -7.10
C LEU A 194 4.78 3.67 -5.91
N LEU A 195 3.73 2.86 -6.06
CA LEU A 195 3.37 1.85 -5.08
C LEU A 195 3.06 0.54 -5.80
N ILE A 196 3.68 -0.54 -5.32
CA ILE A 196 3.37 -1.91 -5.71
C ILE A 196 2.84 -2.60 -4.46
N MET A 197 1.69 -3.25 -4.59
CA MET A 197 1.10 -3.94 -3.45
C MET A 197 0.31 -5.19 -3.87
N PRO A 198 0.22 -6.19 -2.99
CA PRO A 198 -0.58 -7.38 -3.26
C PRO A 198 -2.07 -7.04 -3.28
N ILE A 199 -2.72 -7.30 -4.40
CA ILE A 199 -4.18 -7.34 -4.54
C ILE A 199 -4.44 -8.60 -5.36
N LYS A 200 -4.64 -9.71 -4.66
CA LYS A 200 -4.64 -11.04 -5.25
C LYS A 200 -6.06 -11.51 -5.57
N GLY A 201 -6.18 -12.33 -6.61
CA GLY A 201 -7.37 -13.10 -6.91
C GLY A 201 -8.49 -12.38 -7.62
N TRP A 202 -8.25 -11.18 -8.14
CA TRP A 202 -9.23 -10.49 -8.97
C TRP A 202 -9.16 -10.97 -10.42
N GLN A 203 -10.32 -11.28 -10.99
CA GLN A 203 -10.46 -11.48 -12.42
C GLN A 203 -10.59 -10.13 -13.15
N ALA A 204 -10.28 -10.10 -14.44
CA ALA A 204 -10.29 -8.86 -15.22
C ALA A 204 -11.68 -8.20 -15.26
N ASP A 205 -12.73 -8.99 -15.47
CA ASP A 205 -14.13 -8.53 -15.45
C ASP A 205 -14.56 -8.02 -14.07
N GLU A 206 -14.11 -8.67 -12.99
CA GLU A 206 -14.38 -8.19 -11.62
C GLU A 206 -13.73 -6.84 -11.34
N ILE A 207 -12.50 -6.60 -11.85
CA ILE A 207 -11.81 -5.31 -11.72
C ILE A 207 -12.62 -4.21 -12.39
N GLU A 208 -13.09 -4.44 -13.62
CA GLU A 208 -13.89 -3.48 -14.38
C GLU A 208 -15.25 -3.17 -13.74
N ASN A 209 -15.75 -4.03 -12.85
CA ASN A 209 -17.01 -3.84 -12.15
C ASN A 209 -16.84 -3.34 -10.71
N CYS A 210 -15.60 -3.20 -10.23
CA CYS A 210 -15.32 -2.72 -8.88
C CYS A 210 -15.24 -1.19 -8.84
N GLU A 211 -16.21 -0.56 -8.16
CA GLU A 211 -16.28 0.90 -7.98
C GLU A 211 -14.95 1.50 -7.51
N TYR A 212 -14.34 0.94 -6.47
CA TYR A 212 -13.10 1.48 -5.90
C TYR A 212 -11.88 1.33 -6.82
N LEU A 213 -11.78 0.23 -7.57
CA LEU A 213 -10.67 0.05 -8.51
C LEU A 213 -10.84 0.95 -9.73
N ASN A 214 -12.07 1.12 -10.21
CA ASN A 214 -12.39 2.02 -11.32
C ASN A 214 -12.15 3.50 -11.00
N MET A 215 -12.05 3.87 -9.71
CA MET A 215 -11.64 5.22 -9.32
C MET A 215 -10.15 5.50 -9.53
N LEU A 216 -9.30 4.46 -9.55
CA LEU A 216 -7.85 4.64 -9.55
C LEU A 216 -7.30 5.40 -10.76
N PRO A 217 -7.79 5.21 -12.00
CA PRO A 217 -7.31 5.97 -13.15
C PRO A 217 -7.66 7.47 -13.12
N HIS A 218 -8.56 7.88 -12.22
CA HIS A 218 -8.87 9.30 -11.96
C HIS A 218 -7.93 9.91 -10.92
N ILE A 219 -7.20 9.08 -10.18
CA ILE A 219 -6.27 9.47 -9.11
C ILE A 219 -4.82 9.35 -9.60
N PHE A 220 -4.52 8.31 -10.36
CA PHE A 220 -3.20 7.96 -10.86
C PHE A 220 -3.15 7.96 -12.38
N LYS A 221 -2.07 8.48 -12.94
CA LYS A 221 -1.83 8.45 -14.39
C LYS A 221 -1.71 7.03 -14.93
N ASN A 222 -1.19 6.12 -14.11
CA ASN A 222 -1.00 4.74 -14.48
C ASN A 222 -1.46 3.81 -13.36
N VAL A 223 -2.29 2.84 -13.74
CA VAL A 223 -2.80 1.79 -12.88
C VAL A 223 -2.63 0.48 -13.62
N TRP A 224 -1.79 -0.42 -13.10
CA TRP A 224 -1.55 -1.72 -13.68
C TRP A 224 -1.89 -2.83 -12.69
N PHE A 225 -2.43 -3.92 -13.21
CA PHE A 225 -2.58 -5.16 -12.48
C PHE A 225 -1.67 -6.21 -13.10
N CYS A 226 -0.84 -6.85 -12.29
CA CYS A 226 -0.01 -7.97 -12.70
C CYS A 226 -0.62 -9.27 -12.16
N GLY A 227 -0.67 -10.31 -12.99
CA GLY A 227 -1.33 -11.55 -12.64
C GLY A 227 -0.89 -12.72 -13.51
N PHE A 228 -1.46 -13.90 -13.28
CA PHE A 228 -1.02 -15.16 -13.89
C PHE A 228 -2.21 -16.05 -14.27
N GLY A 229 -1.92 -17.11 -15.04
CA GLY A 229 -2.86 -18.19 -15.36
C GLY A 229 -3.62 -17.99 -16.68
N ASP A 230 -4.14 -19.10 -17.20
CA ASP A 230 -4.95 -19.11 -18.44
C ASP A 230 -6.27 -18.35 -18.23
N LYS A 231 -6.88 -18.56 -17.06
CA LYS A 231 -7.85 -17.63 -16.49
C LYS A 231 -7.06 -16.64 -15.64
N TRP A 232 -6.75 -15.49 -16.22
CA TRP A 232 -5.93 -14.49 -15.56
C TRP A 232 -6.52 -14.10 -14.20
N VAL A 233 -5.69 -14.15 -13.16
CA VAL A 233 -6.00 -13.67 -11.82
C VAL A 233 -4.91 -12.72 -11.35
N SER A 234 -5.31 -11.62 -10.72
CA SER A 234 -4.39 -10.64 -10.19
C SER A 234 -3.51 -11.23 -9.08
N ASP A 235 -2.27 -10.76 -9.01
CA ASP A 235 -1.37 -10.96 -7.88
C ASP A 235 -1.04 -9.61 -7.22
N SER A 236 -0.81 -8.58 -8.03
CA SER A 236 -0.47 -7.25 -7.53
C SER A 236 -1.11 -6.14 -8.35
N ILE A 237 -1.28 -5.01 -7.69
CA ILE A 237 -1.57 -3.73 -8.32
C ILE A 237 -0.33 -2.84 -8.24
N ILE A 238 -0.12 -2.07 -9.29
CA ILE A 238 0.91 -1.04 -9.40
C ILE A 238 0.19 0.27 -9.71
N VAL A 239 0.33 1.25 -8.82
CA VAL A 239 -0.16 2.62 -9.05
C VAL A 239 1.03 3.56 -9.16
N TYR A 240 1.01 4.42 -10.17
CA TYR A 240 2.12 5.30 -10.48
C TYR A 240 1.66 6.71 -10.88
N GLN A 241 2.38 7.71 -10.37
CA GLN A 241 2.17 9.14 -10.63
C GLN A 241 0.74 9.60 -10.35
N PRO A 242 0.38 9.88 -9.08
CA PRO A 242 -0.87 10.56 -8.81
C PRO A 242 -0.93 11.92 -9.52
N PHE A 243 -2.10 12.35 -9.97
CA PHE A 243 -2.23 13.62 -10.67
C PHE A 243 -1.94 14.80 -9.74
N GLN A 244 -1.16 15.78 -10.19
CA GLN A 244 -0.69 16.89 -9.34
C GLN A 244 -1.84 17.72 -8.76
N ASN A 245 -2.91 17.91 -9.51
CA ASN A 245 -4.12 18.60 -9.06
C ASN A 245 -4.88 17.84 -7.95
N ILE A 246 -4.74 16.51 -7.88
CA ILE A 246 -5.26 15.69 -6.77
C ILE A 246 -4.34 15.88 -5.57
N ILE A 247 -3.03 15.70 -5.75
CA ILE A 247 -2.05 15.83 -4.67
C ILE A 247 -2.19 17.21 -4.01
N SER A 248 -2.42 18.29 -4.78
CA SER A 248 -2.55 19.65 -4.26
C SER A 248 -3.72 19.86 -3.30
N GLN A 249 -4.73 18.97 -3.31
CA GLN A 249 -5.83 18.99 -2.34
C GLN A 249 -5.40 18.42 -0.96
N PHE A 250 -4.29 17.69 -0.93
CA PHE A 250 -3.74 17.02 0.25
C PHE A 250 -2.38 17.62 0.62
N THR A 251 -2.34 18.94 0.84
CA THR A 251 -1.10 19.70 1.12
C THR A 251 -0.28 19.14 2.30
N HIS A 252 -0.94 18.51 3.27
CA HIS A 252 -0.32 17.83 4.41
C HIS A 252 0.47 16.56 4.05
N LEU A 253 0.26 16.00 2.85
CA LEU A 253 1.01 14.84 2.34
C LEU A 253 2.34 15.24 1.67
N TYR A 254 2.55 16.53 1.38
CA TYR A 254 3.77 17.00 0.72
C TYR A 254 4.97 17.07 1.68
N ARG A 255 6.14 16.95 1.06
CA ARG A 255 7.41 17.41 1.61
C ARG A 255 7.32 18.93 1.81
N SER A 256 7.36 19.42 3.04
CA SER A 256 7.89 20.75 3.30
C SER A 256 9.36 20.74 2.89
N GLY A 257 9.66 21.24 1.68
CA GLY A 257 11.00 21.23 1.12
C GLY A 257 11.04 21.32 -0.41
N SER A 258 10.28 22.22 -1.02
CA SER A 258 10.57 22.75 -2.34
C SER A 258 10.58 24.27 -2.27
N ASN A 259 11.57 24.79 -1.55
CA ASN A 259 12.24 25.99 -2.04
C ASN A 259 13.03 25.53 -3.28
N ASN A 260 12.40 25.73 -4.43
CA ASN A 260 13.00 26.18 -5.68
C ASN A 260 11.88 26.14 -6.72
N ILE A 261 11.13 27.24 -6.71
CA ILE A 261 10.60 27.81 -7.93
C ILE A 261 11.83 28.28 -8.72
N GLU A 262 12.08 27.65 -9.86
CA GLU A 262 12.57 28.29 -11.08
C GLU A 262 12.18 27.41 -12.28
#